data_AF-A0A1V9QU56-F1
#
_entry.id   AF-A0A1V9QU56-F1
#
_cell.length_a   1.000
_cell.length_b   1.000
_cell.length_c   1.000
_cell.angle_alpha   90.00
_cell.angle_beta   90.00
_cell.angle_gamma   90.00
#
_symmetry.space_group_name_H-M   'P 1'
#
loop_
_entity.id
_entity.type
_entity.pdbx_description
1 polymer ?
#
loop_
_entity_poly.entity_id
_entity_poly.type
_entity_poly.pdbx_seq_one_letter_code
_entity_poly.pdbx_strand_id
1 'polypeptide(L)'
;MYTDIIQQNFGNVLSFEMKNLIYKLFSKNTTFSDLVWDIRNSAFELGRNLVSTIIEIVDEALANTPRVLKLYRVKTKRHRVINTQLGVIEFDRTYYINKQTGKYYFLLDALLGIEKYRRIDLRLRVKLCQFADSHSYQTGTMSRKWTS
;
A
#
# COMPACT_ATOMS: atom_id res chain seq x y z
N MET A 1 -10.09 -20.62 4.75
CA MET A 1 -9.29 -19.93 5.79
C MET A 1 -8.93 -18.51 5.38
N TYR A 2 -7.99 -18.27 4.46
CA TYR A 2 -7.68 -16.89 4.03
C TYR A 2 -8.81 -16.21 3.24
N THR A 3 -9.54 -16.98 2.42
CA THR A 3 -10.72 -16.51 1.68
C THR A 3 -11.79 -15.96 2.61
N ASP A 4 -12.02 -16.63 3.73
CA ASP A 4 -13.06 -16.26 4.70
C ASP A 4 -12.65 -15.01 5.48
N ILE A 5 -11.37 -14.90 5.87
CA ILE A 5 -10.82 -13.71 6.53
C ILE A 5 -10.93 -12.48 5.61
N ILE A 6 -10.58 -12.62 4.34
CA ILE A 6 -10.67 -11.53 3.35
C ILE A 6 -12.14 -11.18 3.09
N GLN A 7 -13.01 -12.15 2.86
CA GLN A 7 -14.43 -11.85 2.60
C GLN A 7 -15.12 -11.20 3.80
N GLN A 8 -14.86 -11.68 5.01
CA GLN A 8 -15.54 -11.22 6.21
C GLN A 8 -15.06 -9.83 6.66
N ASN A 9 -13.75 -9.56 6.64
CA ASN A 9 -13.24 -8.23 7.00
C ASN A 9 -13.61 -7.17 5.97
N PHE A 10 -13.45 -7.44 4.68
CA PHE A 10 -13.65 -6.42 3.65
C PHE A 10 -15.12 -6.24 3.27
N GLY A 11 -15.91 -7.31 3.24
CA GLY A 11 -17.35 -7.24 2.93
C GLY A 11 -18.13 -6.43 3.95
N ASN A 12 -17.84 -6.62 5.24
CA ASN A 12 -18.51 -5.88 6.32
C ASN A 12 -18.18 -4.38 6.28
N VAL A 13 -16.89 -4.04 6.12
CA VAL A 13 -16.45 -2.64 6.02
C VAL A 13 -17.09 -1.96 4.80
N LEU A 14 -17.04 -2.61 3.63
CA LEU A 14 -17.66 -2.06 2.41
C LEU A 14 -19.16 -1.82 2.61
N SER A 15 -19.87 -2.78 3.22
CA SER A 15 -21.31 -2.65 3.47
C SER A 15 -21.65 -1.50 4.43
N PHE A 16 -20.81 -1.26 5.43
CA PHE A 16 -20.97 -0.18 6.40
C PHE A 16 -20.72 1.19 5.75
N GLU A 17 -19.62 1.33 5.00
CA GLU A 17 -19.30 2.53 4.23
C GLU A 17 -20.43 2.90 3.26
N MET A 18 -20.95 1.92 2.52
CA MET A 18 -22.06 2.14 1.60
C MET A 18 -23.32 2.65 2.32
N LYS A 19 -23.68 2.07 3.47
CA LYS A 19 -24.83 2.54 4.26
C LYS A 19 -24.65 3.99 4.70
N ASN A 20 -23.46 4.36 5.16
CA ASN A 20 -23.15 5.72 5.60
C ASN A 20 -23.26 6.73 4.44
N LEU A 21 -22.73 6.39 3.26
CA LEU A 21 -22.83 7.25 2.08
C LEU A 21 -24.28 7.45 1.63
N ILE A 22 -25.07 6.37 1.61
CA ILE A 22 -26.49 6.43 1.28
C ILE A 22 -27.23 7.34 2.27
N TYR A 23 -26.95 7.24 3.57
CA TYR A 23 -27.54 8.11 4.58
C TYR A 23 -27.16 9.60 4.39
N LYS A 24 -25.90 9.89 4.08
CA LYS A 24 -25.46 11.27 3.76
C LYS A 24 -26.18 11.85 2.55
N LEU A 25 -26.42 11.05 1.51
CA LEU A 25 -27.16 11.46 0.31
C LEU A 25 -28.61 11.81 0.64
N PHE A 26 -29.31 10.94 1.39
CA PHE A 26 -30.72 11.18 1.74
C PHE A 26 -30.92 12.34 2.71
N SER A 27 -29.92 12.66 3.55
CA SER A 27 -29.97 13.83 4.44
C SER A 27 -29.63 15.15 3.73
N LYS A 28 -29.39 15.16 2.41
CA LYS A 28 -28.96 16.32 1.61
C LYS A 28 -27.72 17.04 2.14
N ASN A 29 -26.87 16.34 2.89
CA ASN A 29 -25.66 16.88 3.50
C ASN A 29 -24.41 16.69 2.63
N THR A 30 -24.58 16.43 1.33
CA THR A 30 -23.47 16.08 0.43
C THR A 30 -23.79 16.42 -1.01
N THR A 31 -22.77 16.76 -1.80
CA THR A 31 -22.87 16.98 -3.25
C THR A 31 -22.42 15.75 -4.05
N PHE A 32 -22.64 15.76 -5.37
CA PHE A 32 -22.08 14.72 -6.25
C PHE A 32 -20.54 14.65 -6.18
N SER A 33 -19.87 15.81 -6.13
CA SER A 33 -18.41 15.86 -6.01
C SER A 33 -17.92 15.25 -4.70
N ASP A 34 -18.62 15.52 -3.60
CA ASP A 34 -18.29 14.94 -2.29
C ASP A 34 -18.52 13.43 -2.29
N LEU A 35 -19.58 12.93 -2.92
CA LEU A 35 -19.83 11.50 -3.07
C LEU A 35 -18.68 10.80 -3.80
N VAL A 36 -18.25 11.35 -4.94
CA VAL A 36 -17.13 10.80 -5.73
C VAL A 36 -15.84 10.81 -4.92
N TRP A 37 -15.59 11.89 -4.17
CA TRP A 37 -14.42 12.03 -3.31
C TRP A 37 -14.42 11.02 -2.16
N ASP A 38 -15.54 10.89 -1.45
CA ASP A 38 -15.68 9.96 -0.34
C ASP A 38 -15.50 8.51 -0.81
N ILE A 39 -16.16 8.10 -1.91
CA ILE A 39 -15.99 6.76 -2.50
C ILE A 39 -14.53 6.49 -2.85
N ARG A 40 -13.83 7.46 -3.45
CA ARG A 40 -12.41 7.34 -3.79
C ARG A 40 -11.57 7.09 -2.53
N ASN A 41 -11.81 7.84 -1.46
CA ASN A 41 -11.05 7.70 -0.21
C ASN A 41 -11.32 6.34 0.44
N SER A 42 -12.58 5.91 0.54
CA SER A 42 -12.93 4.58 1.06
C SER A 42 -12.29 3.47 0.21
N ALA A 43 -12.27 3.62 -1.12
CA ALA A 43 -11.59 2.66 -2.01
C ALA A 43 -10.08 2.60 -1.78
N PHE A 44 -9.42 3.74 -1.54
CA PHE A 44 -7.99 3.79 -1.23
C PHE A 44 -7.66 3.20 0.14
N GLU A 45 -8.50 3.44 1.14
CA GLU A 45 -8.37 2.82 2.45
C GLU A 45 -8.51 1.30 2.38
N LEU A 46 -9.57 0.81 1.72
CA LEU A 46 -9.76 -0.62 1.48
C LEU A 46 -8.60 -1.23 0.71
N GLY A 47 -8.10 -0.53 -0.31
CA GLY A 47 -6.93 -0.96 -1.09
C GLY A 47 -5.67 -1.07 -0.23
N ARG A 48 -5.39 -0.10 0.65
CA ARG A 48 -4.25 -0.15 1.59
C ARG A 48 -4.35 -1.33 2.53
N ASN A 49 -5.51 -1.50 3.15
CA ASN A 49 -5.77 -2.60 4.08
C ASN A 49 -5.60 -3.96 3.40
N LEU A 50 -6.11 -4.10 2.16
CA LEU A 50 -5.97 -5.33 1.38
C LEU A 50 -4.51 -5.66 1.10
N VAL A 51 -3.70 -4.68 0.70
CA VAL A 51 -2.28 -4.91 0.46
C VAL A 51 -1.56 -5.32 1.75
N SER A 52 -1.81 -4.63 2.87
CA SER A 52 -1.21 -5.01 4.17
C SER A 52 -1.61 -6.44 4.57
N THR A 53 -2.89 -6.80 4.48
CA THR A 53 -3.36 -8.16 4.80
C THR A 53 -2.73 -9.23 3.91
N ILE A 54 -2.64 -9.00 2.59
CA ILE A 54 -1.99 -9.95 1.68
C ILE A 54 -0.51 -10.10 2.03
N ILE A 55 0.19 -9.00 2.33
CA ILE A 55 1.60 -9.03 2.71
C ILE A 55 1.80 -9.85 3.99
N GLU A 56 0.96 -9.67 5.00
CA GLU A 56 1.03 -10.42 6.25
C GLU A 56 0.82 -11.92 6.04
N ILE A 57 -0.21 -12.28 5.26
CA ILE A 57 -0.50 -13.68 4.89
C ILE A 57 0.70 -14.31 4.18
N VAL A 58 1.31 -13.59 3.23
CA VAL A 58 2.46 -14.08 2.48
C VAL A 58 3.69 -14.22 3.38
N ASP A 59 3.96 -13.26 4.28
CA ASP A 59 5.07 -13.34 5.22
C ASP A 59 4.91 -14.51 6.21
N GLU A 60 3.70 -14.74 6.70
CA GLU A 60 3.38 -15.88 7.56
C GLU A 60 3.57 -17.21 6.80
N ALA A 61 3.07 -17.31 5.57
CA ALA A 61 3.27 -18.49 4.73
C ALA A 61 4.76 -18.77 4.48
N LEU A 62 5.57 -17.74 4.23
CA LEU A 62 7.02 -17.87 4.10
C LEU A 62 7.67 -18.37 5.40
N ALA A 63 7.29 -17.82 6.55
CA ALA A 63 7.82 -18.22 7.85
C ALA A 63 7.49 -19.68 8.21
N ASN A 64 6.37 -20.21 7.72
CA ASN A 64 5.93 -21.59 7.96
C ASN A 64 6.33 -22.58 6.86
N THR A 65 6.97 -22.11 5.78
CA THR A 65 7.37 -22.98 4.67
C THR A 65 8.53 -23.91 5.08
N PRO A 66 8.40 -25.25 4.97
CA PRO A 66 9.43 -26.20 5.41
C PRO A 66 10.81 -25.98 4.75
N ARG A 67 10.83 -25.67 3.45
CA ARG A 67 12.08 -25.38 2.71
C ARG A 67 12.76 -24.11 3.24
N VAL A 68 11.99 -23.08 3.61
CA VAL A 68 12.52 -21.86 4.21
C VAL A 68 13.10 -22.18 5.58
N LEU A 69 12.37 -22.88 6.44
CA LEU A 69 12.83 -23.28 7.76
C LEU A 69 14.05 -24.21 7.74
N LYS A 70 14.24 -25.00 6.67
CA LYS A 70 15.47 -25.80 6.49
C LYS A 70 16.70 -24.91 6.26
N LEU A 71 16.57 -23.83 5.52
CA LEU A 71 17.68 -22.95 5.11
C LEU A 71 17.88 -21.74 6.04
N TYR A 72 16.83 -21.32 6.73
CA TYR A 72 16.78 -20.08 7.49
C TYR A 72 16.25 -20.30 8.90
N ARG A 73 16.69 -19.47 9.84
CA ARG A 73 16.10 -19.33 11.18
C ARG A 73 15.42 -17.97 11.30
N VAL A 74 14.21 -17.94 11.82
CA VAL A 74 13.49 -16.71 12.15
C VAL A 74 14.21 -16.01 13.31
N LYS A 75 14.55 -14.72 13.13
CA LYS A 75 15.22 -13.92 14.17
C LYS A 75 14.25 -13.00 14.89
N THR A 76 13.48 -12.21 14.14
CA THR A 76 12.51 -11.24 14.69
C THR A 76 11.62 -10.71 13.56
N LYS A 77 10.59 -9.95 13.90
CA LYS A 77 9.82 -9.13 12.96
C LYS A 77 10.41 -7.72 12.90
N ARG A 78 10.33 -7.08 11.74
CA ARG A 78 10.74 -5.69 11.55
C ARG A 78 9.66 -4.93 10.79
N HIS A 79 9.33 -3.77 11.31
CA HIS A 79 8.37 -2.86 10.70
C HIS A 79 8.90 -2.24 9.41
N ARG A 80 8.00 -2.03 8.44
CA ARG A 80 8.28 -1.36 7.17
C ARG A 80 7.13 -0.42 6.81
N VAL A 81 7.52 0.73 6.25
CA VAL A 81 6.62 1.74 5.69
C VAL A 81 6.99 1.99 4.24
N ILE A 82 6.00 1.98 3.34
CA ILE A 82 6.16 2.30 1.91
C ILE A 82 5.06 3.26 1.47
N ASN A 83 5.45 4.40 0.90
CA ASN A 83 4.53 5.36 0.30
C ASN A 83 4.12 4.87 -1.09
N THR A 84 2.81 4.75 -1.33
CA THR A 84 2.24 4.27 -2.59
C THR A 84 1.17 5.22 -3.11
N GLN A 85 0.65 4.96 -4.31
CA GLN A 85 -0.48 5.73 -4.86
C GLN A 85 -1.79 5.53 -4.08
N LEU A 86 -1.91 4.43 -3.31
CA LEU A 86 -3.04 4.19 -2.39
C LEU A 86 -2.87 4.94 -1.06
N GLY A 87 -1.70 5.54 -0.83
CA GLY A 87 -1.28 6.13 0.44
C GLY A 87 -0.16 5.32 1.09
N VAL A 88 0.08 5.60 2.38
CA VAL A 88 1.10 4.89 3.17
C VAL A 88 0.63 3.45 3.45
N ILE A 89 1.50 2.49 3.17
CA ILE A 89 1.29 1.07 3.50
C ILE A 89 2.33 0.68 4.54
N GLU A 90 1.85 0.15 5.65
CA GLU A 90 2.64 -0.28 6.79
C GLU A 90 2.41 -1.78 7.04
N PHE A 91 3.50 -2.50 7.33
CA PHE A 91 3.44 -3.92 7.63
C PHE A 91 4.69 -4.39 8.39
N ASP A 92 4.54 -5.48 9.13
CA ASP A 92 5.65 -6.21 9.72
C ASP A 92 6.10 -7.36 8.82
N ARG A 93 7.41 -7.60 8.78
CA ARG A 93 8.01 -8.65 7.97
C ARG A 93 9.07 -9.42 8.73
N THR A 94 9.27 -10.67 8.34
CA THR A 94 10.19 -11.55 9.06
C THR A 94 11.64 -11.32 8.66
N TYR A 95 12.51 -11.17 9.65
CA TYR A 95 13.96 -11.08 9.49
C TYR A 95 14.60 -12.44 9.72
N TYR A 96 15.25 -12.96 8.69
CA TYR A 96 15.83 -14.30 8.67
C TYR A 96 17.35 -14.24 8.78
N ILE A 97 17.93 -15.27 9.40
CA ILE A 97 19.36 -15.60 9.27
C ILE A 97 19.49 -16.91 8.49
N ASN A 98 20.31 -16.89 7.43
CA ASN A 98 20.65 -18.08 6.67
C ASN A 98 21.57 -18.96 7.51
N LYS A 99 21.21 -20.25 7.68
CA LYS A 99 21.91 -21.18 8.56
C LYS A 99 23.30 -21.57 8.07
N GLN A 100 23.56 -21.51 6.76
CA GLN A 100 24.85 -21.87 6.16
C GLN A 100 25.83 -20.71 6.16
N THR A 101 25.36 -19.52 5.78
CA THR A 101 26.24 -18.35 5.56
C THR A 101 26.26 -17.38 6.73
N GLY A 102 25.33 -17.50 7.68
CA GLY A 102 25.12 -16.53 8.77
C GLY A 102 24.60 -15.16 8.31
N LYS A 103 24.35 -14.98 7.00
CA LYS A 103 23.87 -13.71 6.42
C LYS A 103 22.38 -13.52 6.68
N TYR A 104 21.96 -12.26 6.66
CA TYR A 104 20.61 -11.86 6.98
C TYR A 104 19.78 -11.46 5.77
N TYR A 105 18.50 -11.81 5.79
CA TYR A 105 17.60 -11.62 4.65
C TYR A 105 16.18 -11.24 5.09
N PHE A 106 15.52 -10.42 4.26
CA PHE A 106 14.07 -10.23 4.25
C PHE A 106 13.54 -10.97 3.02
N LEU A 107 13.01 -12.17 3.21
CA LEU A 107 12.55 -13.01 2.09
C LEU A 107 11.32 -12.42 1.40
N LEU A 108 10.45 -11.77 2.18
CA LEU A 108 9.30 -11.04 1.67
C LEU A 108 9.72 -9.90 0.71
N ASP A 109 10.71 -9.08 1.11
CA ASP A 109 11.22 -7.99 0.27
C ASP A 109 11.77 -8.54 -1.06
N ALA A 110 12.49 -9.67 -1.02
CA ALA A 110 13.01 -10.32 -2.21
C ALA A 110 11.90 -10.86 -3.12
N LEU A 111 10.85 -11.46 -2.54
CA LEU A 111 9.69 -11.94 -3.28
C LEU A 111 8.92 -10.81 -3.98
N LEU A 112 8.78 -9.67 -3.30
CA LEU A 112 8.05 -8.50 -3.81
C LEU A 112 8.92 -7.56 -4.68
N GLY A 113 10.21 -7.85 -4.83
CA GLY A 113 11.14 -6.96 -5.54
C GLY A 113 11.35 -5.61 -4.86
N ILE A 114 11.19 -5.54 -3.54
CA ILE A 114 11.35 -4.31 -2.75
C ILE A 114 12.84 -4.14 -2.41
N GLU A 115 13.45 -3.06 -2.90
CA GLU A 115 14.83 -2.74 -2.55
C GLU A 115 14.96 -2.35 -1.06
N LYS A 116 16.12 -2.68 -0.47
CA LYS A 116 16.42 -2.55 0.97
C LYS A 116 16.04 -1.20 1.58
N TYR A 117 16.30 -0.08 0.89
CA TYR A 117 16.07 1.28 1.39
C TYR A 117 14.88 1.99 0.73
N ARG A 118 14.12 1.29 -0.11
CA ARG A 118 13.02 1.89 -0.87
C ARG A 118 11.84 2.23 0.03
N ARG A 119 11.54 3.52 0.13
CA ARG A 119 10.39 4.09 0.88
C ARG A 119 9.24 4.53 -0.02
N ILE A 120 9.42 4.55 -1.34
CA ILE A 120 8.42 5.01 -2.30
C ILE A 120 8.24 3.92 -3.37
N ASP A 121 6.98 3.56 -3.64
CA ASP A 121 6.61 2.66 -4.72
C ASP A 121 7.05 3.21 -6.09
N LEU A 122 7.36 2.30 -7.02
CA LEU A 122 7.84 2.63 -8.35
C LEU A 122 6.83 3.47 -9.15
N ARG A 123 5.54 3.12 -9.11
CA ARG A 123 4.50 3.84 -9.87
C ARG A 123 4.24 5.23 -9.29
N LEU A 124 4.34 5.36 -7.96
CA LEU A 124 4.28 6.67 -7.32
C LEU A 124 5.45 7.56 -7.78
N ARG A 125 6.67 7.02 -7.88
CA ARG A 125 7.84 7.76 -8.40
C ARG A 125 7.62 8.24 -9.83
N VAL A 126 7.15 7.36 -10.72
CA VAL A 126 6.88 7.72 -12.13
C VAL A 126 5.89 8.87 -12.20
N LYS A 127 4.80 8.79 -11.43
CA LYS A 127 3.78 9.85 -11.38
C LYS A 127 4.34 11.16 -10.83
N LEU A 128 5.19 11.11 -9.80
CA LEU A 128 5.86 12.29 -9.25
C LEU A 128 6.81 12.95 -10.27
N CYS A 129 7.58 12.16 -11.03
CA CYS A 129 8.43 12.69 -12.10
C CYS A 129 7.60 13.38 -13.19
N GLN A 130 6.55 12.70 -13.70
CA GLN A 130 5.64 13.29 -14.70
C GLN A 130 4.99 14.59 -14.20
N PHE A 131 4.59 14.61 -12.92
CA PHE A 131 4.04 15.79 -12.29
C PHE A 131 5.08 16.92 -12.21
N ALA A 132 6.29 16.64 -11.74
CA ALA A 132 7.38 17.62 -11.67
C ALA A 132 7.75 18.17 -13.05
N ASP A 133 7.81 17.32 -14.07
CA ASP A 133 8.06 17.75 -15.46
C ASP A 133 6.94 18.70 -15.93
N SER A 134 5.68 18.28 -15.81
CA SER A 134 4.52 19.10 -16.25
C SER A 134 4.45 20.46 -15.55
N HIS A 135 4.76 20.53 -14.25
CA HIS A 135 4.77 21.78 -13.50
C HIS A 135 5.98 22.66 -13.83
N SER A 136 7.15 22.08 -14.10
CA SER A 136 8.34 22.84 -14.54
C SER A 136 8.09 23.56 -15.87
N TYR A 137 7.39 22.92 -16.81
CA TYR A 137 7.01 23.54 -18.09
C TYR A 137 5.89 24.59 -17.94
N GLN A 138 4.91 24.37 -17.06
CA GLN A 138 3.83 25.35 -16.82
C GLN A 138 4.35 26.63 -16.17
N THR A 139 5.24 26.52 -15.19
CA THR A 139 5.83 27.69 -14.51
C THR A 139 6.74 28.50 -15.45
N GLY A 140 7.49 27.83 -16.34
CA GLY A 140 8.32 28.50 -17.35
C GLY A 140 7.52 29.15 -18.49
N THR A 141 6.29 28.69 -18.74
CA THR A 141 5.39 29.29 -19.73
C THR A 141 4.61 30.47 -19.15
N MET A 142 4.26 30.43 -17.85
CA MET A 142 3.65 31.54 -17.15
C MET A 142 4.62 32.72 -16.94
N SER A 143 5.91 32.48 -16.64
CA SER A 143 6.88 33.57 -16.47
C SER A 143 7.15 34.37 -17.76
N ARG A 144 6.97 33.75 -18.93
CA ARG A 144 7.08 34.39 -20.25
C ARG A 144 5.89 35.27 -20.64
N LYS A 145 4.74 35.15 -19.97
CA LYS A 145 3.54 35.96 -20.27
C LYS A 145 3.44 37.26 -19.48
N TRP A 146 4.28 37.48 -18.46
CA TRP A 146 4.30 38.70 -17.63
C TRP A 146 5.44 39.66 -17.99
N THR A 147 6.14 39.42 -19.10
CA THR A 147 7.25 40.24 -19.60
C THR A 147 6.99 40.79 -21.00
N SER A 148 5.72 40.92 -21.41
CA SER A 148 5.29 41.45 -22.72
C SER A 148 4.23 42.51 -22.57
#